data_AF-A0A0E3ZXK5-F1
#
_entry.id   AF-A0A0E3ZXK5-F1
#
_cell.length_a   1.000
_cell.length_b   1.000
_cell.length_c   1.000
_cell.angle_alpha   90.00
_cell.angle_beta   90.00
_cell.angle_gamma   90.00
#
_symmetry.space_group_name_H-M   'P 1'
#
loop_
_entity.id
_entity.type
_entity.pdbx_description
1 polymer ?
#
loop_
_entity_poly.entity_id
_entity_poly.type
_entity_poly.pdbx_seq_one_letter_code
_entity_poly.pdbx_strand_id
1 'polypeptide(L)'
;MRSQREKKLITKYWLFGGSGAMLLGSGLAVLLHGSKLRDVNADPWFWVSTGGFALIMTGLGFIGDANRFRTLADVLQELDKRANS
;
A
#
# COMPACT_ATOMS: atom_id res chain seq x y z
N MET A 1 -3.21 7.05 27.57
CA MET A 1 -3.66 5.78 26.96
C MET A 1 -4.18 6.09 25.57
N ARG A 2 -3.80 5.33 24.53
CA ARG A 2 -4.27 5.60 23.14
C ARG A 2 -5.79 5.54 23.05
N SER A 3 -6.41 6.55 22.43
CA SER A 3 -7.86 6.57 22.25
C SER A 3 -8.29 5.42 21.31
N GLN A 4 -9.54 4.96 21.42
CA GLN A 4 -10.07 3.90 20.54
C GLN A 4 -9.98 4.29 19.05
N ARG A 5 -10.10 5.59 18.76
CA ARG A 5 -9.97 6.15 17.40
C ARG A 5 -8.54 6.05 16.88
N GLU A 6 -7.55 6.40 17.70
CA GLU A 6 -6.12 6.28 17.36
C GLU A 6 -5.74 4.82 17.07
N LYS A 7 -6.17 3.88 17.93
CA LYS A 7 -5.91 2.44 17.71
C LYS A 7 -6.46 1.95 16.38
N LYS A 8 -7.69 2.33 16.02
CA LYS A 8 -8.33 1.95 14.75
C LYS A 8 -7.55 2.48 13.54
N LEU A 9 -7.02 3.71 13.61
CA LEU A 9 -6.21 4.29 12.54
C LEU A 9 -4.87 3.58 12.40
N ILE A 10 -4.20 3.24 13.50
CA ILE A 10 -2.95 2.46 13.46
C ILE A 10 -3.18 1.05 12.90
N THR A 11 -4.29 0.39 13.23
CA THR A 11 -4.64 -0.89 12.60
C THR A 11 -4.81 -0.74 11.09
N LYS A 12 -5.51 0.30 10.64
CA LYS A 12 -5.66 0.58 9.20
C LYS A 12 -4.32 0.89 8.53
N TYR A 13 -3.43 1.64 9.17
CA TYR A 13 -2.07 1.88 8.68
C TYR A 13 -1.34 0.57 8.39
N TRP A 14 -1.35 -0.38 9.33
CA TRP A 14 -0.67 -1.66 9.14
C TRP A 14 -1.34 -2.52 8.08
N LEU A 15 -2.68 -2.55 8.04
CA LEU A 15 -3.41 -3.32 7.06
C LEU A 15 -3.16 -2.81 5.63
N PHE A 16 -3.30 -1.51 5.40
CA PHE A 16 -3.10 -0.89 4.08
C PHE A 16 -1.62 -0.82 3.70
N GLY A 17 -0.73 -0.52 4.64
CA GLY A 17 0.71 -0.49 4.40
C GLY A 17 1.28 -1.87 4.08
N GLY A 18 0.88 -2.88 4.86
CA GLY A 18 1.29 -4.28 4.63
C GLY A 18 0.74 -4.85 3.32
N SER A 19 -0.56 -4.67 3.06
CA SER A 19 -1.17 -5.12 1.80
C SER A 19 -0.61 -4.34 0.59
N GLY A 20 -0.37 -3.04 0.73
CA GLY A 20 0.25 -2.22 -0.31
C GLY A 20 1.68 -2.67 -0.65
N ALA A 21 2.50 -2.98 0.35
CA ALA A 21 3.84 -3.52 0.15
C ALA A 21 3.81 -4.91 -0.51
N MET A 22 2.86 -5.76 -0.12
CA MET A 22 2.66 -7.07 -0.74
C MET A 22 2.24 -6.95 -2.22
N LEU A 23 1.33 -6.03 -2.54
CA LEU A 23 0.89 -5.76 -3.91
C LEU A 23 2.03 -5.21 -4.77
N LEU A 24 2.84 -4.31 -4.22
CA LEU A 24 4.05 -3.81 -4.88
C LEU A 24 5.04 -4.93 -5.21
N GLY A 25 5.38 -5.77 -4.23
CA GLY A 25 6.29 -6.89 -4.44
C GLY A 25 5.75 -7.90 -5.45
N SER A 26 4.47 -8.25 -5.34
CA SER A 26 3.78 -9.15 -6.27
C SER A 26 3.73 -8.57 -7.68
N GLY A 27 3.40 -7.28 -7.81
CA GLY A 27 3.35 -6.58 -9.08
C GLY A 27 4.70 -6.51 -9.77
N LEU A 28 5.78 -6.26 -9.01
CA LEU A 28 7.14 -6.30 -9.54
C LEU A 28 7.52 -7.71 -10.04
N ALA A 29 7.19 -8.75 -9.28
CA ALA A 29 7.45 -10.13 -9.68
C ALA A 29 6.71 -10.51 -10.98
N VAL A 30 5.43 -10.13 -11.09
CA VAL A 30 4.61 -10.35 -12.30
C VAL A 30 5.15 -9.54 -13.49
N LEU A 31 5.56 -8.30 -13.27
CA LEU A 31 6.14 -7.46 -14.33
C LEU A 31 7.44 -8.06 -14.87
N LEU A 32 8.32 -8.56 -13.99
CA LEU A 32 9.54 -9.27 -14.38
C LEU A 32 9.24 -10.58 -15.12
N HIS A 33 8.19 -11.29 -14.71
CA HIS A 33 7.73 -12.48 -15.42
C HIS A 33 7.25 -12.14 -16.84
N GLY A 34 6.44 -11.08 -16.99
CA GLY A 34 6.01 -10.57 -18.29
C GLY A 34 7.18 -10.14 -19.18
N SER A 35 8.22 -9.53 -18.61
CA SER A 35 9.45 -9.22 -19.35
C SER A 35 10.11 -10.47 -19.92
N LYS A 36 10.21 -11.56 -19.15
CA LYS A 36 10.78 -12.81 -19.65
C LYS A 36 9.91 -13.46 -20.72
N LEU A 37 8.59 -13.35 -20.62
CA LEU A 37 7.66 -13.81 -21.67
C LEU A 37 7.87 -13.04 -22.98
N ARG A 38 8.15 -11.74 -22.89
CA ARG A 38 8.49 -10.91 -24.05
C ARG A 38 9.77 -11.38 -24.73
N ASP A 39 10.80 -11.72 -23.95
CA ASP A 39 12.08 -12.19 -24.50
C ASP A 39 11.95 -13.49 -25.32
N VAL A 40 10.98 -14.34 -24.97
CA VAL A 40 10.67 -15.58 -25.70
C VAL A 40 9.55 -15.41 -26.74
N ASN A 41 9.12 -14.18 -27.03
CA ASN A 41 8.00 -13.85 -27.92
C ASN A 41 6.69 -14.59 -27.59
N ALA A 42 6.42 -14.83 -26.30
CA ALA A 42 5.17 -15.45 -25.89
C ALA A 42 4.04 -14.41 -25.86
N ASP A 43 2.98 -14.63 -26.64
CA ASP A 43 1.81 -13.75 -26.78
C ASP A 43 1.26 -13.09 -25.50
N PRO A 44 1.14 -13.78 -24.34
CA PRO A 44 0.54 -13.16 -23.15
C PRO A 44 1.42 -12.09 -22.48
N TRP A 45 2.66 -11.86 -22.94
CA TRP A 45 3.63 -10.97 -22.28
C TRP A 45 3.05 -9.58 -21.96
N PHE A 46 2.30 -8.99 -22.89
CA PHE A 46 1.75 -7.64 -22.75
C PHE A 46 0.74 -7.56 -21.61
N TRP A 47 -0.20 -8.51 -21.54
CA TRP A 47 -1.24 -8.55 -20.52
C TRP A 47 -0.66 -8.89 -19.15
N VAL A 48 0.31 -9.81 -19.09
CA VAL A 48 1.01 -10.14 -17.84
C VAL A 48 1.77 -8.92 -17.31
N SER A 49 2.54 -8.24 -18.15
CA SER A 49 3.25 -7.02 -17.75
C SER A 49 2.28 -5.90 -17.32
N THR A 50 1.18 -5.70 -18.05
CA THR A 50 0.16 -4.71 -17.70
C THR A 50 -0.50 -5.02 -16.36
N GLY A 51 -0.81 -6.29 -16.08
CA GLY A 51 -1.32 -6.75 -14.79
C GLY A 51 -0.31 -6.49 -13.66
N GLY A 52 0.98 -6.77 -13.89
CA GLY A 52 2.05 -6.44 -12.94
C GLY A 52 2.12 -4.94 -12.63
N PHE A 53 2.02 -4.10 -13.64
CA PHE A 53 1.99 -2.64 -13.46
C PHE A 53 0.76 -2.16 -12.69
N ALA A 54 -0.43 -2.71 -12.99
CA ALA A 54 -1.65 -2.39 -12.26
C ALA A 54 -1.56 -2.76 -10.77
N LEU A 55 -0.95 -3.90 -10.44
CA LEU A 55 -0.67 -4.29 -9.06
C LEU A 55 0.27 -3.32 -8.35
N ILE A 56 1.34 -2.88 -9.04
CA ILE A 56 2.27 -1.87 -8.51
C ILE A 56 1.54 -0.57 -8.18
N MET A 57 0.75 -0.05 -9.12
CA MET A 57 0.01 1.20 -8.94
C MET A 57 -1.03 1.10 -7.82
N THR A 58 -1.71 -0.05 -7.71
CA THR A 58 -2.65 -0.31 -6.61
C THR A 58 -1.93 -0.37 -5.27
N GLY A 59 -0.77 -1.02 -5.21
CA GLY A 59 0.07 -1.09 -4.01
C GLY A 59 0.56 0.29 -3.56
N LEU A 60 0.98 1.14 -4.49
CA LEU A 60 1.36 2.53 -4.21
C LEU A 60 0.19 3.34 -3.64
N GLY A 61 -1.02 3.18 -4.20
CA GLY A 61 -2.23 3.80 -3.66
C GLY A 61 -2.50 3.41 -2.21
N PHE A 62 -2.39 2.11 -1.90
CA PHE A 62 -2.61 1.60 -0.55
C PHE A 62 -1.57 2.11 0.46
N ILE A 63 -0.30 2.26 0.04
CA ILE A 63 0.74 2.87 0.88
C ILE A 63 0.43 4.34 1.13
N GLY A 64 -0.06 5.08 0.12
CA GLY A 64 -0.52 6.45 0.29
C GLY A 64 -1.63 6.58 1.34
N ASP A 65 -2.64 5.70 1.26
CA ASP A 65 -3.72 5.64 2.25
C ASP A 65 -3.22 5.26 3.65
N ALA A 66 -2.26 4.32 3.74
CA ALA A 66 -1.62 3.97 5.00
C ALA A 66 -0.97 5.20 5.63
N ASN A 67 -0.16 5.95 4.86
CA ASN A 67 0.50 7.15 5.35
C ASN A 67 -0.53 8.19 5.84
N ARG A 68 -1.64 8.35 5.13
CA ARG A 68 -2.76 9.21 5.56
C ARG A 68 -3.32 8.77 6.93
N PHE A 69 -3.52 7.48 7.17
CA PHE A 69 -3.99 6.99 8.47
C PHE A 69 -2.97 7.23 9.59
N ARG A 70 -1.67 7.10 9.30
CA ARG A 70 -0.60 7.41 10.25
C ARG A 70 -0.66 8.89 10.66
N THR A 71 -0.72 9.80 9.68
CA THR A 71 -0.81 11.24 9.94
C THR A 71 -2.06 11.61 10.73
N LEU A 72 -3.22 11.03 10.40
CA LEU A 72 -4.46 11.29 11.14
C LEU A 72 -4.37 10.82 12.60
N ALA A 73 -3.72 9.69 12.87
CA ALA A 73 -3.50 9.22 14.23
C ALA A 73 -2.60 10.19 15.02
N ASP A 74 -1.53 10.68 14.40
CA ASP A 74 -0.60 11.62 15.03
C ASP A 74 -1.28 12.97 15.32
N VAL A 75 -2.11 13.49 14.39
CA VAL A 75 -2.90 14.71 14.59
C VAL A 75 -3.91 14.54 15.73
N LEU A 76 -4.64 13.43 15.78
CA LEU A 76 -5.60 13.16 16.87
C LEU A 76 -4.90 13.12 18.23
N GLN A 77 -3.73 12.49 18.29
CA GLN A 77 -2.96 12.43 19.52
C GLN A 77 -2.54 13.83 19.99
N GLU A 78 -2.15 14.71 19.08
CA GLU A 78 -1.77 16.09 19.40
C GLU A 78 -2.97 16.93 19.86
N LEU A 79 -4.14 16.78 19.22
CA LEU A 79 -5.36 17.44 19.67
C LEU A 79 -5.80 16.98 21.07
N ASP A 80 -5.75 15.67 21.34
CA ASP A 80 -6.07 15.11 22.66
C ASP A 80 -5.11 15.62 23.75
N LYS A 81 -3.83 15.84 23.44
CA LYS A 81 -2.87 16.43 24.38
C LYS A 81 -3.24 17.87 24.73
N ARG A 82 -3.54 18.70 23.72
CA ARG A 82 -3.90 20.12 23.90
C ARG A 82 -5.22 20.32 24.65
N ALA A 83 -6.16 19.38 24.51
CA ALA A 83 -7.42 19.45 25.23
C ALA A 83 -7.30 19.12 26.73
N ASN A 84 -6.21 18.43 27.13
CA ASN A 84 -5.98 17.99 28.51
C ASN A 84 -4.84 18.77 29.22
N SER A 85 -4.30 19.81 28.57
CA SER A 85 -3.30 20.74 29.10
C SER A 85 -3.95 22.07 29.46
#